data_AF-A0A0F3RWD3-F1
#
_entry.id   AF-A0A0F3RWD3-F1
#
_cell.length_a   1.000
_cell.length_b   1.000
_cell.length_c   1.000
_cell.angle_alpha   90.00
_cell.angle_beta   90.00
_cell.angle_gamma   90.00
#
_symmetry.space_group_name_H-M   'P 1'
#
loop_
_entity.id
_entity.type
_entity.pdbx_description
1 polymer ?
#
loop_
_entity_poly.entity_id
_entity_poly.type
_entity_poly.pdbx_seq_one_letter_code
_entity_poly.pdbx_strand_id
1 'polypeptide(L)'
;MSTITLLGLILLVLMVLVGGKAGAQSFLALILNFGLLFLAIVLVAFHFSPLIVTLVVGVMVLALTIFMSSGDDLSSTVAFIASAMVLVLLVLLIVPVEHWAMVQGFGPEDSEDLEGLSVLVGINFVQVTIATAILSTLGAIAEAAMAIAAGLSEILEQHPQVALKALYGDGIAVGKQIIGTTFNTLFFGFFGGFLALFIWFTGVHYSFGEILNDKIFVAEILMILFSMLSVLLTVPVTTWVMTRAVAGKRKRAAHEATK
;
A
#
# COMPACT_ATOMS: atom_id res chain seq x y z
N MET A 1 -9.74 -30.47 6.74
CA MET A 1 -9.64 -29.03 6.38
C MET A 1 -8.17 -28.65 6.47
N SER A 2 -7.63 -27.90 5.51
CA SER A 2 -6.24 -27.41 5.63
C SER A 2 -6.13 -26.38 6.76
N THR A 3 -4.94 -26.23 7.35
CA THR A 3 -4.68 -25.21 8.39
C THR A 3 -5.03 -23.80 7.90
N ILE A 4 -4.75 -23.50 6.63
CA ILE A 4 -5.08 -22.22 5.98
C ILE A 4 -6.60 -22.01 5.97
N THR A 5 -7.37 -23.03 5.57
CA THR A 5 -8.83 -22.95 5.56
C THR A 5 -9.40 -22.72 6.96
N LEU A 6 -8.82 -23.37 7.99
CA LEU A 6 -9.24 -23.18 9.37
C LEU A 6 -8.97 -21.76 9.86
N LEU A 7 -7.75 -21.24 9.65
CA LEU A 7 -7.40 -19.87 10.03
C LEU A 7 -8.22 -18.83 9.28
N GLY A 8 -8.48 -19.05 7.99
CA GLY A 8 -9.33 -18.18 7.19
C GLY A 8 -10.77 -18.12 7.71
N LEU A 9 -11.33 -19.24 8.16
CA LEU A 9 -12.65 -19.27 8.79
C LEU A 9 -12.67 -18.59 10.15
N ILE A 10 -11.64 -18.80 10.98
CA ILE A 10 -11.50 -18.11 12.27
C ILE A 10 -11.44 -16.60 12.04
N LEU A 11 -10.63 -16.15 11.08
CA LEU A 11 -10.53 -14.74 10.71
C LEU A 11 -11.88 -14.18 10.27
N LEU A 12 -12.57 -14.87 9.35
CA LEU A 12 -13.91 -14.45 8.89
C LEU A 12 -14.88 -14.31 10.07
N VAL A 13 -14.96 -15.34 10.93
CA VAL A 13 -15.86 -15.33 12.09
C VAL A 13 -15.53 -14.15 13.00
N LEU A 14 -14.25 -13.93 13.34
CA LEU A 14 -13.85 -12.83 14.21
C LEU A 14 -14.11 -11.46 13.58
N MET A 15 -13.85 -11.28 12.28
CA MET A 15 -14.15 -10.03 11.58
C MET A 15 -15.65 -9.73 11.58
N VAL A 16 -16.50 -10.74 11.35
CA VAL A 16 -17.95 -10.57 11.38
C VAL A 16 -18.45 -10.32 12.81
N LEU A 17 -17.90 -10.99 13.81
CA LEU A 17 -18.30 -10.81 15.20
C LEU A 17 -17.92 -9.42 15.74
N VAL A 18 -16.74 -8.89 15.39
CA VAL A 18 -16.26 -7.60 15.90
C VAL A 18 -16.71 -6.44 15.00
N GLY A 19 -16.58 -6.57 13.69
CA GLY A 19 -16.87 -5.52 12.71
C GLY A 19 -18.28 -5.59 12.11
N GLY A 20 -19.09 -6.60 12.44
CA GLY A 20 -20.43 -6.77 11.89
C GLY A 20 -20.44 -6.85 10.36
N LYS A 21 -21.31 -6.04 9.73
CA LYS A 21 -21.40 -5.94 8.26
C LYS A 21 -20.12 -5.40 7.62
N ALA A 22 -19.48 -4.42 8.27
CA ALA A 22 -18.22 -3.85 7.78
C ALA A 22 -17.11 -4.91 7.80
N GLY A 23 -17.05 -5.73 8.85
CA GLY A 23 -16.11 -6.85 8.92
C GLY A 23 -16.29 -7.88 7.80
N ALA A 24 -17.54 -8.24 7.48
CA ALA A 24 -17.84 -9.13 6.34
C ALA A 24 -17.40 -8.50 5.00
N GLN A 25 -17.66 -7.20 4.81
CA GLN A 25 -17.27 -6.47 3.61
C GLN A 25 -15.75 -6.39 3.47
N SER A 26 -15.02 -6.13 4.55
CA SER A 26 -13.56 -6.12 4.54
C SER A 26 -12.97 -7.49 4.20
N PHE A 27 -13.56 -8.58 4.69
CA PHE A 27 -13.13 -9.93 4.32
C PHE A 27 -13.40 -10.24 2.84
N LEU A 28 -14.55 -9.83 2.30
CA LEU A 28 -14.84 -9.96 0.88
C LEU A 28 -13.86 -9.12 0.02
N ALA A 29 -13.55 -7.90 0.45
CA ALA A 29 -12.56 -7.05 -0.20
C ALA A 29 -11.18 -7.71 -0.22
N LEU A 30 -10.76 -8.37 0.86
CA LEU A 30 -9.52 -9.15 0.91
C LEU A 30 -9.49 -10.26 -0.16
N ILE A 31 -10.58 -11.04 -0.30
CA ILE A 31 -10.66 -12.10 -1.32
C ILE A 31 -10.61 -11.51 -2.73
N LEU A 32 -11.32 -10.41 -2.97
CA LEU A 32 -11.34 -9.77 -4.28
C LEU A 32 -9.98 -9.15 -4.63
N ASN A 33 -9.29 -8.53 -3.67
CA ASN A 33 -7.92 -8.06 -3.83
C ASN A 33 -6.97 -9.22 -4.15
N PHE A 34 -7.08 -10.34 -3.44
CA PHE A 34 -6.30 -11.54 -3.74
C PHE A 34 -6.55 -12.00 -5.18
N GLY A 35 -7.81 -12.03 -5.63
CA GLY A 35 -8.16 -12.36 -7.02
C GLY A 35 -7.56 -11.38 -8.05
N LEU A 36 -7.56 -10.08 -7.76
CA LEU A 36 -6.96 -9.06 -8.63
C LEU A 36 -5.43 -9.20 -8.72
N LEU A 37 -4.76 -9.44 -7.58
CA LEU A 37 -3.32 -9.67 -7.54
C LEU A 37 -2.95 -10.98 -8.26
N PHE A 38 -3.74 -12.03 -8.08
CA PHE A 38 -3.56 -13.28 -8.83
C PHE A 38 -3.74 -13.07 -10.33
N LEU A 39 -4.75 -12.30 -10.75
CA LEU A 39 -4.94 -11.93 -12.16
C LEU A 39 -3.74 -11.15 -12.70
N ALA A 40 -3.15 -10.24 -11.91
CA ALA A 40 -1.94 -9.52 -12.30
C ALA A 40 -0.78 -10.48 -12.61
N ILE A 41 -0.55 -11.45 -11.72
CA ILE A 41 0.48 -12.49 -11.89
C ILE A 41 0.23 -13.29 -13.18
N VAL A 42 -1.02 -13.71 -13.41
CA VAL A 42 -1.41 -14.45 -14.61
C VAL A 42 -1.17 -13.64 -15.88
N LEU A 43 -1.55 -12.35 -15.91
CA LEU A 43 -1.32 -11.48 -17.06
C LEU A 43 0.17 -11.30 -17.34
N VAL A 44 0.99 -11.13 -16.30
CA VAL A 44 2.46 -11.05 -16.45
C VAL A 44 3.02 -12.37 -17.00
N ALA A 45 2.52 -13.52 -16.54
CA ALA A 45 2.91 -14.83 -17.08
C ALA A 45 2.51 -14.99 -18.56
N PHE A 46 1.42 -14.35 -19.00
CA PHE A 46 1.04 -14.24 -20.42
C PHE A 46 1.83 -13.17 -21.19
N HIS A 47 2.96 -12.70 -20.66
CA HIS A 47 3.89 -11.77 -21.30
C HIS A 47 3.32 -10.35 -21.53
N PHE A 48 2.25 -9.97 -20.83
CA PHE A 48 1.87 -8.57 -20.74
C PHE A 48 2.90 -7.79 -19.94
N SER A 49 3.09 -6.49 -20.26
CA SER A 49 4.06 -5.65 -19.56
C SER A 49 3.75 -5.58 -18.05
N PRO A 50 4.66 -6.01 -17.16
CA PRO A 50 4.45 -5.95 -15.71
C PRO A 50 4.09 -4.57 -15.20
N LEU A 51 4.72 -3.52 -15.76
CA LEU A 51 4.45 -2.14 -15.36
C LEU A 51 2.99 -1.75 -15.66
N ILE A 52 2.50 -2.01 -16.87
CA ILE A 52 1.14 -1.64 -17.27
C ILE A 52 0.12 -2.43 -16.45
N VAL A 53 0.32 -3.74 -16.31
CA VAL A 53 -0.56 -4.60 -15.52
C VAL A 53 -0.66 -4.09 -14.09
N THR A 54 0.48 -3.79 -13.45
CA THR A 54 0.53 -3.30 -12.08
C THR A 54 -0.13 -1.93 -11.91
N LEU A 55 0.02 -1.01 -12.87
CA LEU A 55 -0.66 0.29 -12.78
C LEU A 55 -2.18 0.14 -12.85
N VAL A 56 -2.68 -0.67 -13.78
CA VAL A 56 -4.12 -0.90 -13.95
C VAL A 56 -4.69 -1.66 -12.75
N VAL A 57 -4.06 -2.76 -12.36
CA VAL A 57 -4.48 -3.56 -11.19
C VAL A 57 -4.32 -2.76 -9.90
N GLY A 58 -3.27 -1.96 -9.76
CA GLY A 58 -3.04 -1.15 -8.58
C GLY A 58 -4.13 -0.11 -8.35
N VAL A 59 -4.58 0.57 -9.41
CA VAL A 59 -5.74 1.47 -9.32
C VAL A 59 -7.03 0.71 -8.95
N MET A 60 -7.23 -0.49 -9.51
CA MET A 60 -8.38 -1.33 -9.14
C MET A 60 -8.33 -1.79 -7.67
N VAL A 61 -7.15 -2.18 -7.17
CA VAL A 61 -6.94 -2.56 -5.76
C VAL A 61 -7.20 -1.38 -4.84
N LEU A 62 -6.70 -0.18 -5.18
CA LEU A 62 -6.99 1.04 -4.41
C LEU A 62 -8.49 1.34 -4.39
N ALA A 63 -9.15 1.31 -5.55
CA ALA A 63 -10.58 1.56 -5.64
C ALA A 63 -11.37 0.55 -4.80
N LEU A 64 -11.10 -0.74 -4.97
CA LEU A 64 -11.80 -1.81 -4.27
C LEU A 64 -11.61 -1.68 -2.76
N THR A 65 -10.36 -1.50 -2.30
CA THR A 65 -10.04 -1.39 -0.88
C THR A 65 -10.73 -0.17 -0.24
N ILE A 66 -10.66 1.00 -0.89
CA ILE A 66 -11.16 2.26 -0.35
C ILE A 66 -12.70 2.29 -0.33
N PHE A 67 -13.35 1.94 -1.45
CA PHE A 67 -14.80 2.03 -1.56
C PHE A 67 -15.53 0.90 -0.82
N MET A 68 -14.91 -0.27 -0.63
CA MET A 68 -15.52 -1.34 0.18
C MET A 68 -15.31 -1.14 1.68
N SER A 69 -14.25 -0.43 2.09
CA SER A 69 -13.94 -0.19 3.50
C SER A 69 -14.65 1.02 4.11
N SER A 70 -15.19 1.94 3.29
CA SER A 70 -15.79 3.19 3.77
C SER A 70 -17.31 3.10 3.87
N GLY A 71 -17.88 3.68 4.93
CA GLY A 71 -19.32 3.99 5.00
C GLY A 71 -19.66 5.40 4.49
N ASP A 72 -18.66 6.25 4.27
CA ASP A 72 -18.82 7.66 3.87
C ASP A 72 -18.25 7.92 2.46
N ASP A 73 -19.08 8.55 1.62
CA ASP A 73 -18.78 8.91 0.23
C ASP A 73 -17.71 10.00 0.14
N LEU A 74 -17.71 10.96 1.08
CA LEU A 74 -16.70 12.02 1.10
C LEU A 74 -15.32 11.43 1.41
N SER A 75 -15.23 10.62 2.46
CA SER A 75 -13.98 9.99 2.88
C SER A 75 -13.39 9.09 1.80
N SER A 76 -14.21 8.23 1.20
CA SER A 76 -13.77 7.30 0.15
C SER A 76 -13.32 8.04 -1.12
N THR A 77 -14.09 9.04 -1.57
CA THR A 77 -13.72 9.84 -2.75
C THR A 77 -12.41 10.60 -2.54
N VAL A 78 -12.27 11.25 -1.38
CA VAL A 78 -11.04 11.99 -1.01
C VAL A 78 -9.85 11.04 -0.92
N ALA A 79 -10.01 9.91 -0.23
CA ALA A 79 -8.96 8.92 -0.08
C ALA A 79 -8.53 8.35 -1.44
N PHE A 80 -9.47 8.02 -2.33
CA PHE A 80 -9.17 7.47 -3.64
C PHE A 80 -8.40 8.47 -4.53
N ILE A 81 -8.85 9.72 -4.60
CA ILE A 81 -8.16 10.77 -5.38
C ILE A 81 -6.75 10.99 -4.84
N ALA A 82 -6.61 11.11 -3.52
CA ALA A 82 -5.29 11.28 -2.88
C ALA A 82 -4.37 10.08 -3.16
N SER A 83 -4.90 8.86 -3.03
CA SER A 83 -4.16 7.61 -3.28
C SER A 83 -3.68 7.51 -4.72
N ALA A 84 -4.53 7.87 -5.69
CA ALA A 84 -4.15 7.90 -7.10
C ALA A 84 -3.06 8.93 -7.38
N MET A 85 -3.12 10.12 -6.76
CA MET A 85 -2.07 11.13 -6.88
C MET A 85 -0.74 10.65 -6.29
N VAL A 86 -0.78 10.02 -5.11
CA VAL A 86 0.43 9.47 -4.45
C VAL A 86 1.02 8.34 -5.28
N LEU A 87 0.20 7.44 -5.81
CA LEU A 87 0.65 6.35 -6.68
C LEU A 87 1.44 6.90 -7.87
N VAL A 88 0.95 7.95 -8.55
CA VAL A 88 1.68 8.58 -9.66
C VAL A 88 3.02 9.14 -9.20
N LEU A 89 3.06 9.84 -8.06
CA LEU A 89 4.31 10.38 -7.51
C LEU A 89 5.31 9.28 -7.15
N LEU A 90 4.84 8.17 -6.60
CA LEU A 90 5.70 7.03 -6.27
C LEU A 90 6.19 6.29 -7.49
N VAL A 91 5.37 6.11 -8.52
CA VAL A 91 5.84 5.47 -9.77
C VAL A 91 7.00 6.27 -10.37
N LEU A 92 6.92 7.60 -10.36
CA LEU A 92 7.99 8.48 -10.82
C LEU A 92 9.27 8.36 -9.98
N LEU A 93 9.16 7.95 -8.71
CA LEU A 93 10.28 7.73 -7.82
C LEU A 93 10.84 6.30 -7.92
N ILE A 94 9.98 5.29 -7.92
CA ILE A 94 10.34 3.86 -7.88
C ILE A 94 11.07 3.48 -9.16
N VAL A 95 10.57 3.87 -10.34
CA VAL A 95 11.16 3.47 -11.63
C VAL A 95 12.66 3.81 -11.74
N PRO A 96 13.12 5.06 -11.49
CA PRO A 96 14.55 5.36 -11.57
C PRO A 96 15.35 4.73 -10.42
N VAL A 97 14.81 4.67 -9.21
CA VAL A 97 15.52 4.10 -8.06
C VAL A 97 15.77 2.61 -8.26
N GLU A 98 14.78 1.85 -8.69
CA GLU A 98 14.91 0.42 -9.01
C GLU A 98 15.90 0.18 -10.15
N HIS A 99 15.89 1.05 -11.16
CA HIS A 99 16.85 0.95 -12.25
C HIS A 99 18.30 1.14 -11.78
N TRP A 100 18.55 2.04 -10.84
CA TRP A 100 19.89 2.28 -10.29
C TRP A 100 20.31 1.27 -9.23
N ALA A 101 19.37 0.78 -8.43
CA ALA A 101 19.64 -0.19 -7.38
C ALA A 101 20.06 -1.55 -7.94
N MET A 102 19.63 -1.89 -9.16
CA MET A 102 19.99 -3.12 -9.85
C MET A 102 19.68 -4.41 -9.05
N VAL A 103 18.64 -4.37 -8.21
CA VAL A 103 18.24 -5.50 -7.33
C VAL A 103 17.34 -6.53 -8.02
N GLN A 104 17.10 -6.40 -9.32
CA GLN A 104 16.21 -7.29 -10.06
C GLN A 104 16.70 -8.74 -10.16
N GLY A 105 15.76 -9.68 -10.30
CA GLY A 105 16.03 -11.09 -10.48
C GLY A 105 16.33 -11.80 -9.16
N PHE A 106 17.08 -12.89 -9.24
CA PHE A 106 17.35 -13.77 -8.11
C PHE A 106 18.69 -13.46 -7.44
N GLY A 107 18.75 -13.65 -6.13
CA GLY A 107 19.96 -13.59 -5.31
C GLY A 107 20.71 -14.93 -5.29
N PRO A 108 21.96 -14.96 -4.80
CA PRO A 108 22.68 -16.22 -4.59
C PRO A 108 21.94 -17.20 -3.68
N GLU A 109 21.15 -16.71 -2.75
CA GLU A 109 20.41 -17.50 -1.75
C GLU A 109 19.21 -18.22 -2.36
N ASP A 110 18.70 -17.74 -3.51
CA ASP A 110 17.64 -18.41 -4.27
C ASP A 110 18.18 -19.58 -5.13
N SER A 111 19.50 -19.75 -5.22
CA SER A 111 20.12 -20.66 -6.21
C SER A 111 19.77 -22.14 -6.02
N GLU A 112 19.63 -22.60 -4.77
CA GLU A 112 19.20 -23.96 -4.46
C GLU A 112 17.74 -24.20 -4.85
N ASP A 113 16.86 -23.22 -4.58
CA ASP A 113 15.43 -23.31 -4.91
C ASP A 113 15.17 -23.30 -6.43
N LEU A 114 16.09 -22.70 -7.19
CA LEU A 114 16.02 -22.59 -8.65
C LEU A 114 16.75 -23.72 -9.38
N GLU A 115 17.39 -24.65 -8.65
CA GLU A 115 18.13 -25.74 -9.28
C GLU A 115 17.19 -26.61 -10.15
N GLY A 116 17.57 -26.79 -11.41
CA GLY A 116 16.76 -27.53 -12.39
C GLY A 116 15.60 -26.75 -13.02
N LEU A 117 15.38 -25.49 -12.63
CA LEU A 117 14.43 -24.59 -13.27
C LEU A 117 15.09 -23.72 -14.35
N SER A 118 14.30 -23.33 -15.36
CA SER A 118 14.77 -22.35 -16.34
C SER A 118 14.66 -20.94 -15.75
N VAL A 119 15.80 -20.30 -15.55
CA VAL A 119 15.88 -18.87 -15.16
C VAL A 119 15.55 -17.94 -16.35
N LEU A 120 15.55 -18.49 -17.58
CA LEU A 120 15.18 -17.74 -18.80
C LEU A 120 13.66 -17.74 -18.97
N VAL A 121 12.97 -16.87 -18.22
CA VAL A 121 11.50 -16.74 -18.22
C VAL A 121 11.00 -15.88 -19.39
N GLY A 122 11.87 -15.11 -20.05
CA GLY A 122 11.48 -14.20 -21.14
C GLY A 122 10.78 -12.91 -20.68
N ILE A 123 10.73 -12.66 -19.38
CA ILE A 123 10.13 -11.47 -18.76
C ILE A 123 11.26 -10.56 -18.23
N ASN A 124 11.08 -9.24 -18.40
CA ASN A 124 12.04 -8.27 -17.89
C ASN A 124 11.91 -8.14 -16.36
N PHE A 125 12.88 -8.69 -15.63
CA PHE A 125 12.90 -8.67 -14.17
C PHE A 125 12.99 -7.26 -13.58
N VAL A 126 13.56 -6.26 -14.27
CA VAL A 126 13.51 -4.86 -13.80
C VAL A 126 12.06 -4.39 -13.73
N GLN A 127 11.24 -4.71 -14.73
CA GLN A 127 9.82 -4.36 -14.71
C GLN A 127 9.04 -5.14 -13.65
N VAL A 128 9.45 -6.37 -13.37
CA VAL A 128 8.86 -7.18 -12.28
C VAL A 128 9.18 -6.56 -10.93
N THR A 129 10.44 -6.17 -10.68
CA THR A 129 10.84 -5.53 -9.42
C THR A 129 10.16 -4.18 -9.21
N ILE A 130 10.04 -3.36 -10.27
CA ILE A 130 9.25 -2.12 -10.21
C ILE A 130 7.78 -2.43 -9.90
N ALA A 131 7.22 -3.47 -10.52
CA ALA A 131 5.85 -3.89 -10.25
C ALA A 131 5.66 -4.34 -8.80
N THR A 132 6.55 -5.15 -8.24
CA THR A 132 6.46 -5.60 -6.84
C THR A 132 6.61 -4.43 -5.87
N ALA A 133 7.52 -3.49 -6.15
CA ALA A 133 7.68 -2.27 -5.35
C ALA A 133 6.44 -1.37 -5.37
N ILE A 134 5.77 -1.22 -6.53
CA ILE A 134 4.50 -0.49 -6.58
C ILE A 134 3.42 -1.21 -5.77
N LEU A 135 3.26 -2.52 -5.97
CA LEU A 135 2.24 -3.31 -5.28
C LEU A 135 2.41 -3.29 -3.75
N SER A 136 3.65 -3.33 -3.25
CA SER A 136 3.92 -3.27 -1.81
C SER A 136 3.46 -1.96 -1.16
N THR A 137 3.44 -0.86 -1.92
CA THR A 137 3.00 0.45 -1.38
C THR A 137 1.48 0.62 -1.31
N LEU A 138 0.69 -0.13 -2.10
CA LEU A 138 -0.74 0.14 -2.29
C LEU A 138 -1.55 0.05 -1.00
N GLY A 139 -1.26 -0.96 -0.17
CA GLY A 139 -1.94 -1.16 1.11
C GLY A 139 -1.70 0.01 2.06
N ALA A 140 -0.44 0.43 2.20
CA ALA A 140 -0.06 1.54 3.05
C ALA A 140 -0.66 2.89 2.59
N ILE A 141 -0.74 3.12 1.28
CA ILE A 141 -1.42 4.29 0.70
C ILE A 141 -2.91 4.27 1.07
N ALA A 142 -3.61 3.16 0.78
CA ALA A 142 -5.04 3.05 1.00
C ALA A 142 -5.41 3.22 2.49
N GLU A 143 -4.66 2.56 3.39
CA GLU A 143 -4.88 2.63 4.83
C GLU A 143 -4.66 4.05 5.36
N ALA A 144 -3.54 4.69 5.03
CA ALA A 144 -3.24 6.04 5.48
C ALA A 144 -4.22 7.07 4.92
N ALA A 145 -4.59 6.96 3.63
CA ALA A 145 -5.55 7.86 3.00
C ALA A 145 -6.93 7.73 3.64
N MET A 146 -7.39 6.50 3.88
CA MET A 146 -8.68 6.24 4.51
C MET A 146 -8.74 6.71 5.96
N ALA A 147 -7.72 6.41 6.76
CA ALA A 147 -7.69 6.81 8.17
C ALA A 147 -7.74 8.34 8.33
N ILE A 148 -7.01 9.08 7.49
CA ILE A 148 -7.01 10.55 7.52
C ILE A 148 -8.31 11.12 6.98
N ALA A 149 -8.81 10.60 5.86
CA ALA A 149 -10.05 11.08 5.26
C ALA A 149 -11.25 10.86 6.19
N ALA A 150 -11.36 9.66 6.79
CA ALA A 150 -12.41 9.34 7.75
C ALA A 150 -12.32 10.19 9.02
N GLY A 151 -11.12 10.33 9.61
CA GLY A 151 -10.93 11.16 10.79
C GLY A 151 -11.27 12.64 10.56
N LEU A 152 -10.90 13.18 9.39
CA LEU A 152 -11.28 14.54 9.01
C LEU A 152 -12.77 14.68 8.72
N SER A 153 -13.41 13.65 8.14
CA SER A 153 -14.85 13.63 7.89
C SER A 153 -15.62 13.67 9.22
N GLU A 154 -15.20 12.89 10.22
CA GLU A 154 -15.80 12.90 11.56
C GLU A 154 -15.67 14.28 12.23
N ILE A 155 -14.51 14.94 12.11
CA ILE A 155 -14.33 16.32 12.61
C ILE A 155 -15.30 17.28 11.89
N LEU A 156 -15.53 17.11 10.60
CA LEU A 156 -16.46 17.94 9.82
C LEU A 156 -17.92 17.70 10.21
N GLU A 157 -18.29 16.47 10.56
CA GLU A 157 -19.63 16.15 11.05
C GLU A 157 -19.90 16.82 12.41
N GLN A 158 -18.92 16.79 13.32
CA GLN A 158 -19.05 17.40 14.65
C GLN A 158 -18.90 18.93 14.60
N HIS A 159 -18.05 19.44 13.72
CA HIS A 159 -17.74 20.87 13.59
C HIS A 159 -17.83 21.36 12.13
N PRO A 160 -19.05 21.49 11.55
CA PRO A 160 -19.23 21.81 10.13
C PRO A 160 -18.64 23.14 9.68
N GLN A 161 -18.44 24.09 10.62
CA GLN A 161 -17.87 25.41 10.36
C GLN A 161 -16.38 25.53 10.68
N VAL A 162 -15.68 24.42 10.96
CA VAL A 162 -14.24 24.43 11.24
C VAL A 162 -13.46 25.18 10.15
N ALA A 163 -12.49 25.99 10.56
CA ALA A 163 -11.67 26.74 9.62
C ALA A 163 -10.77 25.77 8.83
N LEU A 164 -10.64 25.97 7.51
CA LEU A 164 -9.86 25.07 6.64
C LEU A 164 -8.40 24.91 7.08
N LYS A 165 -7.81 25.96 7.67
CA LYS A 165 -6.46 25.93 8.22
C LYS A 165 -6.36 25.03 9.45
N ALA A 166 -7.38 25.05 10.32
CA ALA A 166 -7.45 24.16 11.48
C ALA A 166 -7.63 22.71 11.03
N LEU A 167 -8.57 22.47 10.11
CA LEU A 167 -8.80 21.14 9.51
C LEU A 167 -7.53 20.56 8.86
N TYR A 168 -6.74 21.40 8.19
CA TYR A 168 -5.43 20.96 7.67
C TYR A 168 -4.47 20.55 8.80
N GLY A 169 -4.39 21.36 9.86
CA GLY A 169 -3.57 21.06 11.04
C GLY A 169 -3.96 19.73 11.70
N ASP A 170 -5.27 19.49 11.83
CA ASP A 170 -5.82 18.26 12.41
C ASP A 170 -5.45 17.03 11.55
N GLY A 171 -5.53 17.15 10.23
CA GLY A 171 -5.14 16.06 9.31
C GLY A 171 -3.65 15.71 9.41
N ILE A 172 -2.79 16.73 9.54
CA ILE A 172 -1.36 16.51 9.78
C ILE A 172 -1.12 15.88 11.16
N ALA A 173 -1.89 16.25 12.19
CA ALA A 173 -1.76 15.67 13.53
C ALA A 173 -2.12 14.17 13.54
N VAL A 174 -3.23 13.79 12.89
CA VAL A 174 -3.62 12.39 12.69
C VAL A 174 -2.56 11.63 11.90
N GLY A 175 -2.08 12.22 10.80
CA GLY A 175 -1.07 11.59 9.96
C GLY A 175 0.26 11.31 10.67
N LYS A 176 0.69 12.16 11.61
CA LYS A 176 1.88 11.90 12.42
C LYS A 176 1.79 10.61 13.24
N GLN A 177 0.60 10.27 13.73
CA GLN A 177 0.39 9.02 14.48
C GLN A 177 0.49 7.81 13.55
N ILE A 178 -0.15 7.90 12.37
CA ILE A 178 -0.14 6.83 11.36
C ILE A 178 1.29 6.51 10.91
N ILE A 179 2.12 7.52 10.65
CA ILE A 179 3.53 7.31 10.24
C ILE A 179 4.27 6.43 11.25
N GLY A 180 4.10 6.71 12.55
CA GLY A 180 4.78 5.95 13.60
C GLY A 180 4.30 4.51 13.71
N THR A 181 2.98 4.28 13.62
CA THR A 181 2.42 2.92 13.69
C THR A 181 2.77 2.10 12.46
N THR A 182 2.73 2.69 11.26
CA THR A 182 3.07 1.98 10.02
C THR A 182 4.54 1.59 9.98
N PHE A 183 5.44 2.47 10.46
CA PHE A 183 6.87 2.13 10.55
C PHE A 183 7.10 0.86 11.39
N ASN A 184 6.49 0.78 12.57
CA ASN A 184 6.64 -0.37 13.45
C ASN A 184 6.08 -1.65 12.81
N THR A 185 4.92 -1.57 12.15
CA THR A 185 4.33 -2.72 11.45
C THR A 185 5.25 -3.24 10.35
N LEU A 186 5.79 -2.36 9.50
CA LEU A 186 6.73 -2.75 8.44
C LEU A 186 8.03 -3.30 9.02
N PHE A 187 8.56 -2.67 10.07
CA PHE A 187 9.78 -3.11 10.75
C PHE A 187 9.66 -4.51 11.33
N PHE A 188 8.56 -4.81 12.02
CA PHE A 188 8.33 -6.15 12.57
C PHE A 188 8.06 -7.19 11.49
N GLY A 189 7.34 -6.83 10.43
CA GLY A 189 7.13 -7.72 9.27
C GLY A 189 8.45 -8.11 8.62
N PHE A 190 9.33 -7.13 8.42
CA PHE A 190 10.67 -7.33 7.88
C PHE A 190 11.52 -8.26 8.75
N PHE A 191 11.76 -7.90 10.02
CA PHE A 191 12.61 -8.71 10.89
C PHE A 191 12.03 -10.10 11.15
N GLY A 192 10.70 -10.22 11.23
CA GLY A 192 10.02 -11.50 11.39
C GLY A 192 10.13 -12.40 10.15
N GLY A 193 9.96 -11.83 8.96
CA GLY A 193 10.03 -12.56 7.69
C GLY A 193 11.44 -13.02 7.31
N PHE A 194 12.45 -12.21 7.64
CA PHE A 194 13.84 -12.47 7.27
C PHE A 194 14.70 -13.07 8.38
N LEU A 195 14.09 -13.53 9.48
CA LEU A 195 14.83 -14.08 10.62
C LEU A 195 15.72 -15.26 10.22
N ALA A 196 15.22 -16.18 9.38
CA ALA A 196 16.00 -17.30 8.88
C ALA A 196 17.20 -16.84 8.03
N LEU A 197 17.01 -15.81 7.20
CA LEU A 197 18.08 -15.24 6.38
C LEU A 197 19.16 -14.58 7.24
N PHE A 198 18.79 -13.88 8.33
CA PHE A 198 19.76 -13.31 9.26
C PHE A 198 20.56 -14.39 10.01
N ILE A 199 19.92 -15.49 10.40
CA ILE A 199 20.61 -16.65 10.98
C ILE A 199 21.57 -17.27 9.94
N TRP A 200 21.15 -17.36 8.69
CA TRP A 200 22.01 -17.84 7.60
C TRP A 200 23.24 -16.94 7.42
N PHE A 201 23.06 -15.63 7.21
CA PHE A 201 24.16 -14.67 7.07
C PHE A 201 25.17 -14.75 8.20
N THR A 202 24.69 -14.87 9.45
CA THR A 202 25.58 -15.02 10.60
C THR A 202 26.26 -16.40 10.65
N GLY A 203 25.55 -17.47 10.29
CA GLY A 203 26.05 -18.85 10.27
C GLY A 203 27.12 -19.10 9.20
N VAL A 204 27.03 -18.43 8.05
CA VAL A 204 28.03 -18.49 6.97
C VAL A 204 28.99 -17.30 6.96
N HIS A 205 29.02 -16.52 8.06
CA HIS A 205 29.98 -15.45 8.32
C HIS A 205 30.00 -14.31 7.27
N TYR A 206 28.83 -13.91 6.76
CA TYR A 206 28.72 -12.70 5.94
C TYR A 206 29.19 -11.49 6.76
N SER A 207 30.05 -10.68 6.14
CA SER A 207 30.41 -9.37 6.66
C SER A 207 29.22 -8.41 6.57
N PHE A 208 29.23 -7.37 7.40
CA PHE A 208 28.19 -6.34 7.36
C PHE A 208 28.07 -5.67 5.98
N GLY A 209 29.20 -5.51 5.27
CA GLY A 209 29.21 -4.96 3.91
C GLY A 209 28.54 -5.88 2.90
N GLU A 210 28.70 -7.21 3.02
CA GLU A 210 28.02 -8.18 2.17
C GLU A 210 26.52 -8.16 2.40
N ILE A 211 26.06 -8.13 3.65
CA ILE A 211 24.62 -8.04 3.98
C ILE A 211 24.01 -6.77 3.40
N LEU A 212 24.68 -5.62 3.51
CA LEU A 212 24.18 -4.35 2.97
C LEU A 212 24.15 -4.27 1.44
N ASN A 213 24.86 -5.16 0.75
CA ASN A 213 24.85 -5.25 -0.71
C ASN A 213 24.14 -6.53 -1.20
N ASP A 214 23.59 -7.32 -0.28
CA ASP A 214 22.86 -8.52 -0.63
C ASP A 214 21.59 -8.15 -1.40
N LYS A 215 21.30 -8.88 -2.47
CA LYS A 215 20.22 -8.52 -3.39
C LYS A 215 18.86 -8.64 -2.70
N ILE A 216 18.63 -9.74 -1.98
CA ILE A 216 17.35 -10.01 -1.31
C ILE A 216 17.13 -8.97 -0.21
N PHE A 217 18.16 -8.73 0.60
CA PHE A 217 18.11 -7.74 1.68
C PHE A 217 17.85 -6.32 1.15
N VAL A 218 18.59 -5.87 0.13
CA VAL A 218 18.44 -4.52 -0.42
C VAL A 218 17.06 -4.35 -1.08
N ALA A 219 16.56 -5.35 -1.82
CA ALA A 219 15.23 -5.29 -2.43
C ALA A 219 14.14 -5.08 -1.37
N GLU A 220 14.21 -5.80 -0.26
CA GLU A 220 13.25 -5.69 0.83
C GLU A 220 13.34 -4.33 1.55
N ILE A 221 14.56 -3.85 1.83
CA ILE A 221 14.76 -2.51 2.41
C ILE A 221 14.18 -1.43 1.50
N LEU A 222 14.36 -1.53 0.18
CA LEU A 222 13.75 -0.61 -0.77
C LEU A 222 12.22 -0.66 -0.70
N MET A 223 11.61 -1.84 -0.63
CA MET A 223 10.14 -1.96 -0.48
C MET A 223 9.62 -1.30 0.81
N ILE A 224 10.33 -1.46 1.93
CA ILE A 224 9.99 -0.78 3.20
C ILE A 224 10.11 0.74 3.04
N LEU A 225 11.20 1.22 2.44
CA LEU A 225 11.43 2.65 2.23
C LEU A 225 10.37 3.25 1.31
N PHE A 226 10.02 2.59 0.21
CA PHE A 226 8.94 3.03 -0.67
C PHE A 226 7.59 3.05 0.03
N SER A 227 7.29 2.02 0.84
CA SER A 227 6.06 1.97 1.64
C SER A 227 6.01 3.07 2.70
N MET A 228 7.14 3.42 3.32
CA MET A 228 7.20 4.54 4.26
C MET A 228 7.06 5.89 3.57
N LEU A 229 7.70 6.06 2.42
CA LEU A 229 7.56 7.27 1.59
C LEU A 229 6.13 7.44 1.09
N SER A 230 5.44 6.34 0.76
CA SER A 230 4.04 6.36 0.36
C SER A 230 3.15 6.98 1.44
N VAL A 231 3.32 6.57 2.69
CA VAL A 231 2.57 7.11 3.84
C VAL A 231 2.92 8.57 4.09
N LEU A 232 4.21 8.92 4.06
CA LEU A 232 4.69 10.29 4.25
C LEU A 232 4.11 11.26 3.22
N LEU A 233 3.94 10.82 1.97
CA LEU A 233 3.29 11.61 0.91
C LEU A 233 1.76 11.59 1.05
N THR A 234 1.18 10.47 1.45
CA THR A 234 -0.28 10.30 1.59
C THR A 234 -0.86 11.25 2.63
N VAL A 235 -0.14 11.49 3.74
CA VAL A 235 -0.59 12.37 4.82
C VAL A 235 -0.94 13.79 4.34
N PRO A 236 0.02 14.57 3.79
CA PRO A 236 -0.25 15.92 3.32
C PRO A 236 -1.17 15.94 2.09
N VAL A 237 -1.06 14.96 1.18
CA VAL A 237 -1.89 14.91 -0.04
C VAL A 237 -3.36 14.70 0.33
N THR A 238 -3.67 13.72 1.18
CA THR A 238 -5.06 13.45 1.61
C THR A 238 -5.67 14.64 2.34
N THR A 239 -4.91 15.23 3.26
CA THR A 239 -5.34 16.42 4.00
C THR A 239 -5.61 17.61 3.06
N TRP A 240 -4.76 17.79 2.06
CA TRP A 240 -4.95 18.82 1.04
C TRP A 240 -6.18 18.56 0.15
N VAL A 241 -6.39 17.32 -0.32
CA VAL A 241 -7.56 16.95 -1.11
C VAL A 241 -8.85 17.18 -0.30
N MET A 242 -8.88 16.76 0.97
CA MET A 242 -10.03 16.98 1.87
C MET A 242 -10.36 18.47 2.00
N THR A 243 -9.37 19.29 2.35
CA THR A 243 -9.58 20.73 2.56
C THR A 243 -10.05 21.44 1.28
N ARG A 244 -9.55 21.02 0.10
CA ARG A 244 -10.03 21.52 -1.20
C ARG A 244 -11.46 21.09 -1.50
N ALA A 245 -11.82 19.83 -1.24
CA ALA A 245 -13.17 19.32 -1.43
C ALA A 245 -14.19 20.09 -0.57
N VAL A 246 -13.88 20.32 0.71
CA VAL A 246 -14.73 21.10 1.63
C VAL A 246 -14.85 22.56 1.18
N ALA A 247 -13.74 23.20 0.79
CA ALA A 247 -13.75 24.57 0.29
C ALA A 247 -14.65 24.71 -0.95
N GLY A 248 -14.60 23.74 -1.86
CA GLY A 248 -15.45 23.67 -3.05
C GLY A 248 -16.93 23.55 -2.69
N LYS A 249 -17.29 22.64 -1.76
CA LYS A 249 -18.67 22.47 -1.27
C LYS A 249 -19.21 23.77 -0.64
N ARG A 250 -18.44 24.42 0.24
CA ARG A 250 -18.84 25.69 0.89
C ARG A 250 -19.08 26.82 -0.12
N LYS A 251 -18.23 26.95 -1.15
CA LYS A 251 -18.41 27.96 -2.21
C LYS A 251 -19.69 27.74 -3.03
N ARG A 252 -20.00 26.48 -3.37
CA ARG A 252 -21.23 26.15 -4.11
C ARG A 252 -22.48 26.49 -3.30
N ALA A 253 -22.51 26.10 -2.02
CA ALA A 253 -23.61 26.44 -1.12
C ALA A 253 -23.83 27.96 -0.98
N ALA A 254 -22.74 28.74 -0.87
CA ALA A 254 -22.84 30.20 -0.82
C ALA A 254 -23.39 30.81 -2.13
N HIS A 255 -23.01 30.26 -3.29
CA HIS A 255 -23.51 30.73 -4.59
C HIS A 255 -25.00 30.41 -4.78
N GLU A 256 -25.45 29.23 -4.34
CA GLU A 256 -26.86 28.84 -4.39
C GLU A 256 -27.73 29.68 -3.46
N ALA A 257 -27.23 30.04 -2.26
CA ALA A 257 -27.95 30.91 -1.33
C ALA A 257 -28.09 32.37 -1.77
N THR A 258 -27.35 32.79 -2.81
CA THR A 258 -27.39 34.16 -3.35
C THR A 258 -28.26 34.27 -4.61
N LYS A 259 -28.79 33.15 -5.13
CA LYS A 259 -29.76 33.10 -6.23
C LYS A 259 -31.18 33.01 -5.69
#